data_AF-A0A151J5A9-F1
#
_entry.id   AF-A0A151J5A9-F1
#
_cell.length_a   1.000
_cell.length_b   1.000
_cell.length_c   1.000
_cell.angle_alpha   90.00
_cell.angle_beta   90.00
_cell.angle_gamma   90.00
#
_symmetry.space_group_name_H-M   'P 1'
#
loop_
_entity.id
_entity.type
_entity.pdbx_description
1 polymer ?
#
loop_
_entity_poly.entity_id
_entity_poly.type
_entity_poly.pdbx_seq_one_letter_code
_entity_poly.pdbx_strand_id
1 'polypeptide(L)'
;FIKNAYEINRRIVIAMRLLGIGLQGIRKFCAFMELPRPVFQSVYDSIIDHICTATKIVSDNSMSNAAIEEKRISAEKREKNGITVSGDGSWRKRGFSFLFGFVSLIGWDTDKIIDVVVKSKYCKACEYWKKKEDTEEYSEWLESHANECQANHDGSAGKMEVDAAIEMFQRSEKLHDVKPYKNITVTKKECVDHVQKRMGTHLRNLKKRTKGLGGKGKLTGKLIDELSIYFRLAIRRNCQSVEKMKIAIWATLFHKLSTDDNPQHDDCPTGEDSWCSWQKAKSLGTLDTYTHKPPMSDEIFNAIKPIYEQLTTDDLLTRCIGGYTQNSNENFNSTVWSMAPKTMNSGKKIVDIATNIALCIFNDGLMSILYIFETMKMKIGLNSYQLCTEVDEKRVQKAERSLSDGAKQARIDLKTGRKEKEDEEMELEGQLYGAGIAD
;
A
#
# COMPACT_ATOMS: atom_id res chain seq x y z
N PHE A 1 23.05 1.62 26.85
CA PHE A 1 24.11 0.60 26.97
C PHE A 1 23.63 -0.49 27.92
N ILE A 2 23.50 -1.74 27.48
CA ILE A 2 23.16 -2.86 28.37
C ILE A 2 24.47 -3.48 28.85
N LYS A 3 24.90 -3.12 30.07
CA LYS A 3 26.23 -3.47 30.62
C LYS A 3 26.46 -4.99 30.74
N ASN A 4 25.40 -5.81 30.77
CA ASN A 4 25.45 -7.24 31.11
C ASN A 4 24.90 -8.19 30.03
N ALA A 5 24.53 -7.71 28.84
CA ALA A 5 24.01 -8.59 27.78
C ALA A 5 25.09 -8.92 26.76
N TYR A 6 25.52 -10.19 26.72
CA TYR A 6 26.41 -10.71 25.69
C TYR A 6 25.90 -10.35 24.29
N GLU A 7 26.81 -10.01 23.37
CA GLU A 7 26.44 -9.58 22.02
C GLU A 7 25.60 -10.63 21.28
N ILE A 8 25.88 -11.93 21.48
CA ILE A 8 25.12 -13.02 20.89
C ILE A 8 23.62 -12.97 21.27
N ASN A 9 23.31 -12.57 22.50
CA ASN A 9 21.93 -12.44 22.98
C ASN A 9 21.21 -11.27 22.29
N ARG A 10 21.92 -10.16 22.03
CA ARG A 10 21.37 -9.04 21.25
C ARG A 10 21.15 -9.46 19.79
N ARG A 11 22.12 -10.16 19.19
CA ARG A 11 22.05 -10.67 17.81
C ARG A 11 20.86 -11.59 17.58
N ILE A 12 20.68 -12.60 18.44
CA ILE A 12 19.58 -13.57 18.27
C ILE A 12 18.21 -12.89 18.39
N VAL A 13 18.06 -11.91 19.30
CA VAL A 13 16.80 -11.17 19.45
C VAL A 13 16.51 -10.32 18.21
N ILE A 14 17.48 -9.57 17.68
CA ILE A 14 17.28 -8.77 16.45
C ILE A 14 16.99 -9.69 15.26
N ALA A 15 17.79 -10.73 15.06
CA ALA A 15 17.61 -11.67 13.95
C ALA A 15 16.23 -12.33 13.98
N MET A 16 15.78 -12.81 15.14
CA MET A 16 14.45 -13.39 15.28
C MET A 16 13.35 -12.36 15.09
N ARG A 17 13.60 -11.10 15.48
CA ARG A 17 12.63 -10.02 15.29
C ARG A 17 12.44 -9.62 13.83
N LEU A 18 13.50 -9.64 13.04
CA LEU A 18 13.43 -9.49 11.57
C LEU A 18 12.57 -10.58 10.93
N LEU A 19 12.55 -11.78 11.51
CA LEU A 19 11.74 -12.92 11.05
C LEU A 19 10.31 -12.94 11.60
N GLY A 20 9.89 -11.91 12.34
CA GLY A 20 8.56 -11.91 12.95
C GLY A 20 8.45 -12.69 14.27
N ILE A 21 9.56 -13.26 14.76
CA ILE A 21 9.58 -14.19 15.90
C ILE A 21 9.91 -13.47 17.21
N GLY A 22 9.07 -13.67 18.23
CA GLY A 22 9.30 -13.18 19.60
C GLY A 22 9.94 -14.22 20.53
N LEU A 23 10.18 -13.85 21.79
CA LEU A 23 10.91 -14.67 22.78
C LEU A 23 10.49 -16.15 22.84
N GLN A 24 9.19 -16.48 22.78
CA GLN A 24 8.75 -17.87 22.84
C GLN A 24 9.22 -18.68 21.64
N GLY A 25 9.28 -18.09 20.44
CA GLY A 25 9.85 -18.74 19.27
C GLY A 25 11.36 -18.88 19.38
N ILE A 26 12.06 -17.89 19.96
CA ILE A 26 13.50 -18.02 20.25
C ILE A 26 13.76 -19.17 21.22
N ARG A 27 12.94 -19.31 22.28
CA ARG A 27 13.03 -20.43 23.23
C ARG A 27 12.85 -21.78 22.55
N LYS A 28 11.86 -21.91 21.66
CA LYS A 28 11.64 -23.13 20.86
C LYS A 28 12.82 -23.41 19.95
N PHE A 29 13.30 -22.40 19.22
CA PHE A 29 14.47 -22.53 18.35
C PHE A 29 15.69 -23.02 19.12
N CYS A 30 16.04 -22.39 20.24
CA CYS A 30 17.17 -22.82 21.05
C CYS A 30 16.99 -24.26 21.56
N ALA A 31 15.79 -24.61 22.06
CA ALA A 31 15.53 -25.96 22.55
C ALA A 31 15.71 -27.03 21.47
N PHE A 32 15.18 -26.83 20.26
CA PHE A 32 15.31 -27.81 19.17
C PHE A 32 16.70 -27.85 18.52
N MET A 33 17.49 -26.79 18.69
CA MET A 33 18.88 -26.74 18.24
C MET A 33 19.86 -27.22 19.33
N GLU A 34 19.37 -27.74 20.46
CA GLU A 34 20.18 -28.14 21.62
C GLU A 34 21.06 -27.00 22.17
N LEU A 35 20.56 -25.76 22.07
CA LEU A 35 21.20 -24.56 22.61
C LEU A 35 20.60 -24.21 23.98
N PRO A 36 21.41 -23.62 24.89
CA PRO A 36 20.89 -23.11 26.16
C PRO A 36 19.76 -22.11 25.96
N ARG A 37 18.92 -21.97 26.99
CA ARG A 37 17.87 -20.94 27.02
C ARG A 37 18.51 -19.57 26.71
N PRO A 38 17.97 -18.81 25.73
CA PRO A 38 18.66 -17.65 25.19
C PRO A 38 18.80 -16.53 26.23
N VAL A 39 17.66 -16.04 26.75
CA VAL A 39 17.60 -14.98 27.76
C VAL A 39 16.35 -15.13 28.64
N PHE A 40 16.40 -14.53 29.83
CA PHE A 40 15.21 -14.31 30.66
C PHE A 40 14.34 -13.19 30.10
N GLN A 41 13.07 -13.13 30.52
CA GLN A 41 12.11 -12.13 30.05
C GLN A 41 12.59 -10.70 30.30
N SER A 42 13.10 -10.42 31.50
CA SER A 42 13.64 -9.09 31.86
C SER A 42 14.78 -8.62 30.95
N VAL A 43 15.70 -9.53 30.61
CA VAL A 43 16.82 -9.24 29.70
C VAL A 43 16.30 -9.06 28.27
N TYR A 44 15.34 -9.87 27.83
CA TYR A 44 14.70 -9.71 26.52
C TYR A 44 14.03 -8.33 26.40
N ASP A 45 13.28 -7.90 27.41
CA ASP A 45 12.59 -6.61 27.41
C ASP A 45 13.61 -5.45 27.34
N SER A 46 14.71 -5.52 28.10
CA SER A 46 15.81 -4.55 28.01
C SER A 46 16.47 -4.52 26.62
N ILE A 47 16.66 -5.67 25.97
CA ILE A 47 17.18 -5.73 24.60
C ILE A 47 16.18 -5.09 23.63
N ILE A 48 14.87 -5.36 23.78
CA ILE A 48 13.83 -4.75 22.95
C ILE A 48 13.82 -3.22 23.08
N ASP A 49 14.01 -2.67 24.28
CA ASP A 49 14.11 -1.22 24.49
C ASP A 49 15.30 -0.61 23.76
N HIS A 50 16.44 -1.30 23.81
CA HIS A 50 17.65 -0.87 23.09
C HIS A 50 17.47 -0.95 21.57
N ILE A 51 16.82 -2.00 21.07
CA ILE A 51 16.46 -2.13 19.64
C ILE A 51 15.53 -0.99 19.24
N CYS A 52 14.47 -0.73 20.01
CA CYS A 52 13.50 0.33 19.72
C CYS A 52 14.17 1.70 19.63
N THR A 53 15.12 1.99 20.54
CA THR A 53 15.88 3.24 20.53
C THR A 53 16.77 3.33 19.29
N ALA A 54 17.51 2.26 18.98
CA ALA A 54 18.43 2.24 17.86
C ALA A 54 17.72 2.32 16.51
N THR A 55 16.62 1.57 16.33
CA THR A 55 15.85 1.60 15.08
C THR A 55 15.21 2.95 14.86
N LYS A 56 14.73 3.62 15.93
CA LYS A 56 14.20 4.98 15.85
C LYS A 56 15.24 5.99 15.35
N ILE A 57 16.45 5.97 15.92
CA ILE A 57 17.53 6.88 15.50
C ILE A 57 17.85 6.70 14.01
N VAL A 58 17.98 5.45 13.56
CA VAL A 58 18.31 5.15 12.16
C VAL A 58 17.14 5.52 11.23
N SER A 59 15.90 5.24 11.62
CA SER A 59 14.72 5.61 10.82
C SER A 59 14.52 7.11 10.72
N ASP A 60 14.75 7.85 11.80
CA ASP A 60 14.63 9.32 11.82
C ASP A 60 15.64 9.96 10.85
N ASN A 61 16.87 9.45 10.82
CA ASN A 61 17.89 9.89 9.85
C ASN A 61 17.51 9.52 8.40
N SER A 62 17.00 8.30 8.19
CA SER A 62 16.54 7.83 6.87
C SER A 62 15.41 8.71 6.31
N MET A 63 14.39 8.99 7.13
CA MET A 63 13.27 9.87 6.77
C MET A 63 13.74 11.30 6.48
N SER A 64 14.65 11.84 7.29
CA SER A 64 15.21 13.18 7.08
C SER A 64 15.90 13.30 5.72
N ASN A 65 16.74 12.32 5.37
CA ASN A 65 17.41 12.27 4.08
C ASN A 65 16.42 12.10 2.91
N ALA A 66 15.42 11.24 3.07
CA ALA A 66 14.36 11.03 2.07
C ALA A 66 13.57 12.32 1.81
N ALA A 67 13.19 13.04 2.87
CA ALA A 67 12.45 14.30 2.75
C ALA A 67 13.28 15.42 2.07
N ILE A 68 14.59 15.50 2.37
CA ILE A 68 15.51 16.45 1.71
C ILE A 68 15.59 16.15 0.20
N GLU A 69 15.76 14.88 -0.16
CA GLU A 69 15.87 14.47 -1.56
C GLU A 69 14.56 14.71 -2.33
N GLU A 70 13.41 14.39 -1.72
CA GLU A 70 12.10 14.67 -2.29
C GLU A 70 11.93 16.19 -2.54
N LYS A 71 12.26 17.02 -1.54
CA LYS A 71 12.21 18.49 -1.66
C LYS A 71 13.08 19.00 -2.83
N ARG A 72 14.26 18.40 -3.02
CA ARG A 72 15.17 18.74 -4.13
C ARG A 72 14.56 18.41 -5.49
N ILE A 73 14.05 17.18 -5.67
CA ILE A 73 13.48 16.74 -6.95
C ILE A 73 12.20 17.52 -7.29
N SER A 74 11.31 17.75 -6.33
CA SER A 74 10.07 18.50 -6.58
C SER A 74 10.37 19.95 -6.99
N ALA A 75 11.43 20.56 -6.43
CA ALA A 75 11.89 21.89 -6.83
C ALA A 75 12.41 21.92 -8.29
N GLU A 76 13.16 20.90 -8.72
CA GLU A 76 13.67 20.76 -10.09
C GLU A 76 12.54 20.60 -11.11
N LYS A 77 11.49 19.86 -10.75
CA LYS A 77 10.27 19.69 -11.58
C LYS A 77 9.39 20.95 -11.63
N ARG A 78 9.80 22.04 -10.98
CA ARG A 78 9.04 23.30 -10.84
C ARG A 78 7.64 23.08 -10.26
N GLU A 79 7.48 22.11 -9.35
CA GLU A 79 6.25 22.00 -8.58
C GLU A 79 6.14 23.22 -7.65
N LYS A 80 5.32 24.20 -8.04
CA LYS A 80 5.16 25.46 -7.31
C LYS A 80 4.43 25.30 -5.96
N ASN A 81 3.90 24.10 -5.67
CA ASN A 81 2.92 23.86 -4.62
C ASN A 81 3.41 22.96 -3.47
N GLY A 82 4.71 22.69 -3.37
CA GLY A 82 5.29 21.88 -2.30
C GLY A 82 5.64 20.46 -2.75
N ILE A 83 5.51 19.49 -1.85
CA ILE A 83 5.86 18.08 -2.07
C ILE A 83 4.59 17.27 -2.26
N THR A 84 4.57 16.40 -3.27
CA THR A 84 3.49 15.43 -3.47
C THR A 84 3.77 14.15 -2.68
N VAL A 85 2.82 13.71 -1.87
CA VAL A 85 2.96 12.52 -1.02
C VAL A 85 1.83 11.54 -1.22
N SER A 86 2.15 10.25 -1.09
CA SER A 86 1.21 9.14 -1.06
C SER A 86 1.07 8.66 0.38
N GLY A 87 -0.10 8.87 0.97
CA GLY A 87 -0.41 8.41 2.33
C GLY A 87 -1.22 7.12 2.33
N ASP A 88 -0.93 6.22 3.26
CA ASP A 88 -1.74 5.03 3.52
C ASP A 88 -1.61 4.56 4.98
N GLY A 89 -2.71 4.00 5.49
CA GLY A 89 -2.79 3.44 6.83
C GLY A 89 -3.00 1.94 6.82
N SER A 90 -2.27 1.22 7.67
CA SER A 90 -2.45 -0.23 7.84
C SER A 90 -2.61 -0.61 9.30
N TRP A 91 -3.50 -1.56 9.56
CA TRP A 91 -3.80 -1.99 10.92
C TRP A 91 -3.91 -3.50 11.07
N ARG A 92 -3.70 -3.91 12.31
CA ARG A 92 -3.83 -5.30 12.72
C ARG A 92 -5.29 -5.62 13.03
N LYS A 93 -5.88 -6.54 12.28
CA LYS A 93 -7.17 -7.16 12.61
C LYS A 93 -6.91 -8.53 13.25
N ARG A 94 -7.31 -8.74 14.51
CA ARG A 94 -7.45 -10.08 15.11
C ARG A 94 -8.80 -10.12 15.81
N GLY A 95 -9.77 -10.81 15.22
CA GLY A 95 -11.18 -10.69 15.62
C GLY A 95 -11.75 -9.31 15.26
N PHE A 96 -12.60 -8.76 16.14
CA PHE A 96 -13.39 -7.54 15.89
C PHE A 96 -12.69 -6.21 16.25
N SER A 97 -11.49 -6.22 16.85
CA SER A 97 -10.84 -4.98 17.32
C SER A 97 -9.49 -4.67 16.65
N PHE A 98 -9.26 -3.38 16.40
CA PHE A 98 -8.01 -2.83 15.86
C PHE A 98 -7.25 -2.12 17.00
N LEU A 99 -6.32 -2.84 17.64
CA LEU A 99 -5.57 -2.30 18.77
C LEU A 99 -4.36 -1.47 18.34
N PHE A 100 -3.73 -1.84 17.21
CA PHE A 100 -2.51 -1.22 16.71
C PHE A 100 -2.57 -1.03 15.19
N GLY A 101 -2.01 0.07 14.71
CA GLY A 101 -1.82 0.36 13.30
C GLY A 101 -0.69 1.36 13.10
N PHE A 102 -0.37 1.63 11.85
CA PHE A 102 0.57 2.68 11.48
C PHE A 102 0.07 3.37 10.21
N VAL A 103 0.58 4.57 9.98
CA VAL A 103 0.29 5.38 8.81
C VAL A 103 1.61 5.93 8.32
N SER A 104 1.84 5.83 7.01
CA SER A 104 3.06 6.28 6.35
C SER A 104 2.77 7.31 5.27
N LEU A 105 3.71 8.22 5.06
CA LEU A 105 3.78 9.09 3.90
C LEU A 105 4.99 8.70 3.06
N ILE A 106 4.76 8.46 1.78
CA ILE A 106 5.79 8.17 0.78
C ILE A 106 5.89 9.37 -0.17
N GLY A 107 7.10 9.90 -0.37
CA GLY A 107 7.38 10.92 -1.38
C GLY A 107 7.13 10.37 -2.78
N TRP A 108 6.39 11.11 -3.60
CA TRP A 108 5.98 10.61 -4.91
C TRP A 108 7.15 10.47 -5.88
N ASP A 109 8.11 11.40 -5.83
CA ASP A 109 9.20 11.45 -6.79
C ASP A 109 10.34 10.48 -6.44
N THR A 110 10.61 10.30 -5.14
CA THR A 110 11.67 9.42 -4.62
C THR A 110 11.20 7.99 -4.38
N ASP A 111 9.90 7.77 -4.24
CA ASP A 111 9.31 6.50 -3.77
C ASP A 111 9.91 6.06 -2.42
N LYS A 112 10.27 7.03 -1.56
CA LYS A 112 10.80 6.78 -0.21
C LYS A 112 9.83 7.26 0.86
N ILE A 113 9.84 6.58 2.00
CA ILE A 113 9.07 6.97 3.17
C ILE A 113 9.71 8.20 3.79
N ILE A 114 8.93 9.27 3.87
CA ILE A 114 9.37 10.56 4.43
C ILE A 114 8.83 10.79 5.84
N ASP A 115 7.73 10.13 6.20
CA ASP A 115 7.19 10.18 7.56
C ASP A 115 6.37 8.92 7.90
N VAL A 116 6.36 8.54 9.19
CA VAL A 116 5.55 7.42 9.70
C VAL A 116 5.08 7.66 11.14
N VAL A 117 3.87 7.23 11.45
CA VAL A 117 3.30 7.27 12.80
C VAL A 117 2.65 5.94 13.14
N VAL A 118 3.07 5.34 14.25
CA VAL A 118 2.38 4.18 14.84
C VAL A 118 1.33 4.65 15.83
N LYS A 119 0.10 4.21 15.60
CA LYS A 119 -1.06 4.52 16.43
C LYS A 119 -1.57 3.29 17.16
N SER A 120 -2.11 3.50 18.35
CA SER A 120 -2.55 2.44 19.22
C SER A 120 -3.70 2.92 20.11
N LYS A 121 -4.70 2.07 20.29
CA LYS A 121 -5.82 2.28 21.22
C LYS A 121 -5.61 1.60 22.56
N TYR A 122 -4.48 0.89 22.70
CA TYR A 122 -4.25 -0.01 23.80
C TYR A 122 -2.94 0.28 24.49
N CYS A 123 -3.02 0.41 25.80
CA CYS A 123 -1.88 0.43 26.68
C CYS A 123 -2.11 -0.60 27.78
N LYS A 124 -1.19 -1.56 27.90
CA LYS A 124 -1.26 -2.61 28.91
C LYS A 124 -1.16 -2.04 30.34
N ALA A 125 -0.39 -0.97 30.51
CA ALA A 125 -0.29 -0.30 31.81
C ALA A 125 -1.64 0.34 32.18
N CYS A 126 -2.28 1.06 31.27
CA CYS A 126 -3.64 1.57 31.48
C CYS A 126 -4.65 0.46 31.79
N GLU A 127 -4.60 -0.68 31.08
CA GLU A 127 -5.51 -1.80 31.37
C GLU A 127 -5.32 -2.36 32.80
N TYR A 128 -4.07 -2.46 33.25
CA TYR A 128 -3.76 -2.94 34.59
C TYR A 128 -4.24 -1.94 35.66
N TRP A 129 -3.91 -0.67 35.48
CA TRP A 129 -4.18 0.41 36.43
C TRP A 129 -5.65 0.82 36.46
N LYS A 130 -6.41 0.57 35.41
CA LYS A 130 -7.87 0.78 35.38
C LYS A 130 -8.60 0.03 36.51
N LYS A 131 -8.05 -1.07 37.01
CA LYS A 131 -8.62 -1.79 38.17
C LYS A 131 -8.49 -1.04 39.49
N LYS A 132 -7.71 0.05 39.51
CA LYS A 132 -7.39 0.89 40.66
C LYS A 132 -7.83 2.35 40.46
N GLU A 133 -8.72 2.62 39.50
CA GLU A 133 -9.09 3.96 39.03
C GLU A 133 -9.51 4.93 40.16
N ASP A 134 -10.10 4.40 41.24
CA ASP A 134 -10.56 5.18 42.41
C ASP A 134 -9.51 5.34 43.53
N THR A 135 -8.25 5.00 43.28
CA THR A 135 -7.18 5.05 44.31
C THR A 135 -6.23 6.23 44.12
N GLU A 136 -5.66 6.72 45.21
CA GLU A 136 -4.62 7.77 45.17
C GLU A 136 -3.36 7.29 44.41
N GLU A 137 -3.02 5.99 44.54
CA GLU A 137 -1.96 5.35 43.76
C GLU A 137 -2.18 5.48 42.24
N TYR A 138 -3.44 5.44 41.77
CA TYR A 138 -3.76 5.59 40.36
C TYR A 138 -3.56 7.02 39.89
N SER A 139 -3.94 8.02 40.69
CA SER A 139 -3.75 9.43 40.35
C SER A 139 -2.26 9.77 40.19
N GLU A 140 -1.42 9.34 41.14
CA GLU A 140 0.03 9.50 41.05
C GLU A 140 0.62 8.79 39.83
N TRP A 141 0.19 7.55 39.58
CA TRP A 141 0.62 6.80 38.41
C TRP A 141 0.20 7.48 37.10
N LEU A 142 -1.03 7.99 37.00
CA LEU A 142 -1.58 8.59 35.80
C LEU A 142 -0.78 9.83 35.36
N GLU A 143 -0.39 10.68 36.31
CA GLU A 143 0.47 11.84 36.04
C GLU A 143 1.82 11.43 35.46
N SER A 144 2.47 10.42 36.05
CA SER A 144 3.74 9.90 35.54
C SER A 144 3.61 9.19 34.19
N HIS A 145 2.48 8.53 33.93
CA HIS A 145 2.25 7.71 32.75
C HIS A 145 1.81 8.50 31.51
N ALA A 146 1.31 9.73 31.68
CA ALA A 146 0.78 10.53 30.56
C ALA A 146 1.77 10.64 29.38
N ASN A 147 3.07 10.78 29.67
CA ASN A 147 4.13 10.89 28.67
C ASN A 147 4.62 9.54 28.12
N GLU A 148 4.24 8.42 28.75
CA GLU A 148 4.65 7.06 28.38
C GLU A 148 3.50 6.24 27.78
N CYS A 149 2.29 6.80 27.78
CA CYS A 149 1.09 6.11 27.37
C CYS A 149 1.19 5.61 25.92
N GLN A 150 0.98 4.30 25.77
CA GLN A 150 1.00 3.66 24.45
C GLN A 150 -0.35 3.75 23.75
N ALA A 151 -1.40 4.28 24.40
CA ALA A 151 -2.71 4.52 23.79
C ALA A 151 -2.78 5.97 23.30
N ASN A 152 -2.29 6.21 22.08
CA ASN A 152 -2.19 7.53 21.46
C ASN A 152 -3.26 7.78 20.38
N HIS A 153 -4.35 7.01 20.41
CA HIS A 153 -5.46 7.12 19.46
C HIS A 153 -6.79 6.74 20.11
N ASP A 154 -7.85 7.48 19.76
CA ASP A 154 -9.23 7.18 20.11
C ASP A 154 -10.16 7.25 18.88
N GLY A 155 -11.23 6.45 18.88
CA GLY A 155 -12.21 6.38 17.79
C GLY A 155 -11.97 5.22 16.82
N SER A 156 -12.44 5.33 15.57
CA SER A 156 -12.40 4.23 14.58
C SER A 156 -11.00 4.04 13.94
N ALA A 157 -10.80 2.96 13.17
CA ALA A 157 -9.58 2.79 12.37
C ALA A 157 -9.48 3.82 11.24
N GLY A 158 -10.60 4.22 10.62
CA GLY A 158 -10.59 5.28 9.61
C GLY A 158 -10.17 6.63 10.20
N LYS A 159 -10.58 6.93 11.45
CA LYS A 159 -10.14 8.14 12.15
C LYS A 159 -8.63 8.13 12.44
N MET A 160 -8.05 6.96 12.69
CA MET A 160 -6.60 6.79 12.94
C MET A 160 -5.74 7.28 11.77
N GLU A 161 -6.19 7.02 10.54
CA GLU A 161 -5.51 7.49 9.33
C GLU A 161 -5.52 9.01 9.25
N VAL A 162 -6.67 9.62 9.51
CA VAL A 162 -6.85 11.08 9.51
C VAL A 162 -6.00 11.74 10.60
N ASP A 163 -6.11 11.27 11.85
CA ASP A 163 -5.40 11.84 12.99
C ASP A 163 -3.88 11.70 12.84
N ALA A 164 -3.39 10.58 12.30
CA ALA A 164 -1.97 10.38 12.02
C ALA A 164 -1.48 11.25 10.86
N ALA A 165 -2.26 11.40 9.78
CA ALA A 165 -1.91 12.28 8.68
C ALA A 165 -1.79 13.72 9.18
N ILE A 166 -2.77 14.21 9.95
CA ILE A 166 -2.72 15.55 10.56
C ILE A 166 -1.46 15.72 11.40
N GLU A 167 -1.13 14.74 12.26
CA GLU A 167 0.09 14.78 13.08
C GLU A 167 1.37 14.92 12.22
N MET A 168 1.50 14.10 11.17
CA MET A 168 2.66 14.12 10.27
C MET A 168 2.77 15.46 9.51
N PHE A 169 1.65 15.96 8.97
CA PHE A 169 1.64 17.26 8.31
C PHE A 169 1.96 18.41 9.28
N GLN A 170 1.47 18.39 10.52
CA GLN A 170 1.78 19.43 11.51
C GLN A 170 3.25 19.47 11.89
N ARG A 171 3.92 18.31 12.01
CA ARG A 171 5.35 18.26 12.36
C ARG A 171 6.28 18.46 11.16
N SER A 172 5.77 18.41 9.92
CA SER A 172 6.57 18.56 8.71
C SER A 172 7.30 19.91 8.61
N GLU A 173 6.73 21.00 9.15
CA GLU A 173 7.41 22.30 9.21
C GLU A 173 8.68 22.21 10.05
N LYS A 174 8.53 21.64 11.25
CA LYS A 174 9.61 21.50 12.22
C LYS A 174 10.68 20.53 11.76
N LEU A 175 10.29 19.43 11.12
CA LEU A 175 11.21 18.35 10.74
C LEU A 175 11.89 18.58 9.38
N HIS A 176 11.21 19.23 8.44
CA HIS A 176 11.65 19.27 7.04
C HIS A 176 11.63 20.68 6.42
N ASP A 177 11.26 21.71 7.18
CA ASP A 177 11.05 23.07 6.67
C ASP A 177 10.11 23.04 5.44
N VAL A 178 9.07 22.23 5.53
CA VAL A 178 7.98 22.17 4.56
C VAL A 178 6.80 22.83 5.23
N LYS A 179 6.51 24.09 4.86
CA LYS A 179 5.42 24.86 5.45
C LYS A 179 4.09 24.18 5.16
N PRO A 180 3.36 23.66 6.16
CA PRO A 180 2.18 22.87 5.88
C PRO A 180 0.93 23.74 5.73
N TYR A 181 0.91 25.00 6.21
CA TYR A 181 -0.36 25.71 6.39
C TYR A 181 -0.42 27.21 6.13
N LYS A 182 0.68 27.94 5.94
CA LYS A 182 0.54 29.41 5.94
C LYS A 182 -0.13 29.99 4.69
N ASN A 183 -0.33 29.23 3.59
CA ASN A 183 -1.08 29.64 2.39
C ASN A 183 -1.38 28.49 1.36
N ILE A 184 -1.31 27.19 1.73
CA ILE A 184 -1.43 26.08 0.76
C ILE A 184 -2.71 25.27 1.02
N THR A 185 -3.52 25.09 -0.02
CA THR A 185 -4.69 24.19 -0.01
C THR A 185 -4.24 22.76 -0.28
N VAL A 186 -4.40 21.87 0.71
CA VAL A 186 -4.19 20.42 0.51
C VAL A 186 -5.19 19.93 -0.54
N THR A 187 -4.67 19.52 -1.69
CA THR A 187 -5.49 19.03 -2.79
C THR A 187 -5.44 17.52 -2.81
N LYS A 188 -6.56 16.86 -2.48
CA LYS A 188 -6.66 15.41 -2.57
C LYS A 188 -6.51 14.97 -4.02
N LYS A 189 -5.53 14.11 -4.30
CA LYS A 189 -5.42 13.37 -5.55
C LYS A 189 -6.12 12.01 -5.44
N GLU A 190 -6.54 11.46 -6.56
CA GLU A 190 -7.20 10.17 -6.62
C GLU A 190 -6.25 9.12 -7.23
N CYS A 191 -6.12 7.98 -6.55
CA CYS A 191 -5.36 6.84 -7.06
C CYS A 191 -6.09 6.23 -8.27
N VAL A 192 -5.41 6.15 -9.41
CA VAL A 192 -6.02 5.66 -10.66
C VAL A 192 -6.42 4.18 -10.55
N ASP A 193 -5.67 3.37 -9.79
CA ASP A 193 -6.04 1.98 -9.49
C ASP A 193 -7.28 1.90 -8.57
N HIS A 194 -7.52 2.90 -7.71
CA HIS A 194 -8.76 2.98 -6.93
C HIS A 194 -9.94 3.36 -7.83
N VAL A 195 -9.76 4.29 -8.78
CA VAL A 195 -10.81 4.59 -9.77
C VAL A 195 -11.18 3.35 -10.59
N GLN A 196 -10.19 2.55 -11.00
CA GLN A 196 -10.44 1.25 -11.63
C GLN A 196 -11.28 0.33 -10.74
N LYS A 197 -10.87 0.14 -9.48
CA LYS A 197 -11.59 -0.70 -8.51
C LYS A 197 -13.04 -0.21 -8.34
N ARG A 198 -13.23 1.11 -8.23
CA ARG A 198 -14.54 1.76 -8.10
C ARG A 198 -15.44 1.46 -9.31
N MET A 199 -14.94 1.62 -10.54
CA MET A 199 -15.67 1.25 -11.76
C MET A 199 -16.11 -0.22 -11.71
N GLY A 200 -15.20 -1.14 -11.43
CA GLY A 200 -15.51 -2.57 -11.32
C GLY A 200 -16.55 -2.88 -10.25
N THR A 201 -16.47 -2.23 -9.08
CA THR A 201 -17.45 -2.39 -8.01
C THR A 201 -18.83 -1.87 -8.41
N HIS A 202 -18.94 -0.69 -9.04
CA HIS A 202 -20.24 -0.17 -9.50
C HIS A 202 -20.88 -1.09 -10.53
N LEU A 203 -20.11 -1.58 -11.51
CA LEU A 203 -20.61 -2.50 -12.53
C LEU A 203 -21.05 -3.85 -11.93
N ARG A 204 -20.29 -4.40 -10.98
CA ARG A 204 -20.66 -5.64 -10.28
C ARG A 204 -21.92 -5.45 -9.44
N ASN A 205 -22.07 -4.31 -8.78
CA ASN A 205 -23.26 -3.98 -8.01
C ASN A 205 -24.49 -3.79 -8.91
N LEU A 206 -24.33 -3.13 -10.06
CA LEU A 206 -25.38 -2.99 -11.06
C LEU A 206 -25.83 -4.37 -11.57
N LYS A 207 -24.88 -5.23 -11.95
CA LYS A 207 -25.15 -6.62 -12.35
C LYS A 207 -25.95 -7.40 -11.30
N LYS A 208 -25.64 -7.22 -10.02
CA LYS A 208 -26.34 -7.88 -8.90
C LYS A 208 -27.75 -7.34 -8.67
N ARG A 209 -27.96 -6.03 -8.82
CA ARG A 209 -29.25 -5.37 -8.53
C ARG A 209 -30.24 -5.47 -9.69
N THR A 210 -29.75 -5.55 -10.93
CA THR A 210 -30.60 -5.58 -12.12
C THR A 210 -30.78 -7.01 -12.61
N LYS A 211 -31.98 -7.57 -12.40
CA LYS A 211 -32.33 -8.91 -12.87
C LYS A 211 -32.22 -8.97 -14.40
N GLY A 212 -31.56 -10.01 -14.91
CA GLY A 212 -31.40 -10.22 -16.36
C GLY A 212 -30.20 -9.50 -16.99
N LEU A 213 -29.43 -8.70 -16.26
CA LEU A 213 -28.25 -8.01 -16.81
C LEU A 213 -26.99 -8.90 -16.87
N GLY A 214 -26.97 -10.00 -16.12
CA GLY A 214 -25.91 -11.01 -16.15
C GLY A 214 -26.20 -12.18 -17.10
N GLY A 215 -25.15 -12.91 -17.49
CA GLY A 215 -25.24 -14.11 -18.34
C GLY A 215 -24.34 -14.05 -19.57
N LYS A 216 -24.26 -15.14 -20.33
CA LYS A 216 -23.50 -15.22 -21.59
C LYS A 216 -24.00 -14.18 -22.58
N GLY A 217 -23.09 -13.43 -23.20
CA GLY A 217 -23.43 -12.32 -24.11
C GLY A 217 -23.96 -11.06 -23.41
N LYS A 218 -23.96 -11.01 -22.07
CA LYS A 218 -24.39 -9.84 -21.29
C LYS A 218 -23.25 -9.23 -20.46
N LEU A 219 -23.55 -8.60 -19.33
CA LEU A 219 -22.56 -8.03 -18.42
C LEU A 219 -21.84 -9.15 -17.62
N THR A 220 -20.86 -9.79 -18.25
CA THR A 220 -20.04 -10.86 -17.66
C THR A 220 -18.95 -10.31 -16.75
N GLY A 221 -18.37 -11.15 -15.88
CA GLY A 221 -17.23 -10.76 -15.04
C GLY A 221 -16.03 -10.30 -15.88
N LYS A 222 -15.74 -11.01 -16.97
CA LYS A 222 -14.69 -10.69 -17.95
C LYS A 222 -14.91 -9.32 -18.61
N LEU A 223 -16.14 -9.03 -19.04
CA LEU A 223 -16.47 -7.72 -19.62
C LEU A 223 -16.33 -6.58 -18.60
N ILE A 224 -16.77 -6.79 -17.35
CA ILE A 224 -16.58 -5.80 -16.28
C ILE A 224 -15.10 -5.51 -16.04
N ASP A 225 -14.27 -6.54 -15.97
CA ASP A 225 -12.82 -6.39 -15.76
C ASP A 225 -12.18 -5.66 -16.94
N GLU A 226 -12.56 -5.99 -18.18
CA GLU A 226 -12.10 -5.31 -19.39
C GLU A 226 -12.47 -3.82 -19.39
N LEU A 227 -13.74 -3.48 -19.15
CA LEU A 227 -14.20 -2.09 -19.06
C LEU A 227 -13.47 -1.31 -17.97
N SER A 228 -13.25 -1.93 -16.81
CA SER A 228 -12.52 -1.31 -15.71
C SER A 228 -11.06 -1.04 -16.09
N ILE A 229 -10.39 -1.99 -16.74
CA ILE A 229 -9.01 -1.83 -17.23
C ILE A 229 -8.92 -0.72 -18.27
N TYR A 230 -9.87 -0.67 -19.21
CA TYR A 230 -9.89 0.36 -20.26
C TYR A 230 -10.09 1.75 -19.68
N PHE A 231 -11.02 1.89 -18.73
CA PHE A 231 -11.24 3.13 -17.99
C PHE A 231 -9.95 3.64 -17.32
N ARG A 232 -9.24 2.74 -16.63
CA ARG A 232 -7.94 3.04 -16.01
C ARG A 232 -6.89 3.48 -17.02
N LEU A 233 -6.80 2.76 -18.14
CA LEU A 233 -5.82 3.05 -19.19
C LEU A 233 -6.08 4.39 -19.85
N ALA A 234 -7.35 4.74 -20.08
CA ALA A 234 -7.75 6.03 -20.62
C ALA A 234 -7.30 7.19 -19.71
N ILE A 235 -7.52 7.08 -18.39
CA ILE A 235 -7.04 8.06 -17.41
C ILE A 235 -5.50 8.14 -17.43
N ARG A 236 -4.83 6.99 -17.30
CA ARG A 236 -3.37 6.95 -17.12
C ARG A 236 -2.61 7.47 -18.35
N ARG A 237 -3.08 7.17 -19.56
CA ARG A 237 -2.45 7.63 -20.82
C ARG A 237 -2.70 9.11 -21.09
N ASN A 238 -3.73 9.70 -20.46
CA ASN A 238 -4.13 11.09 -20.67
C ASN A 238 -4.04 11.90 -19.37
N CYS A 239 -3.19 11.50 -18.42
CA CYS A 239 -3.18 12.02 -17.05
C CYS A 239 -2.78 13.50 -16.92
N GLN A 240 -2.51 14.18 -18.04
CA GLN A 240 -2.17 15.60 -18.11
C GLN A 240 -3.34 16.50 -18.54
N SER A 241 -4.49 15.94 -18.93
CA SER A 241 -5.65 16.72 -19.38
C SER A 241 -6.96 16.02 -19.08
N VAL A 242 -7.83 16.67 -18.30
CA VAL A 242 -9.18 16.18 -17.98
C VAL A 242 -10.01 15.98 -19.25
N GLU A 243 -9.94 16.91 -20.19
CA GLU A 243 -10.64 16.83 -21.47
C GLU A 243 -10.21 15.57 -22.26
N LYS A 244 -8.90 15.35 -22.40
CA LYS A 244 -8.38 14.14 -23.07
C LYS A 244 -8.75 12.86 -22.31
N MET A 245 -8.78 12.89 -20.98
CA MET A 245 -9.29 11.75 -20.19
C MET A 245 -10.74 11.45 -20.53
N LYS A 246 -11.63 12.46 -20.54
CA LYS A 246 -13.04 12.27 -20.88
C LYS A 246 -13.21 11.67 -22.26
N ILE A 247 -12.58 12.28 -23.28
CA ILE A 247 -12.64 11.80 -24.67
C ILE A 247 -12.18 10.34 -24.74
N ALA A 248 -11.01 10.02 -24.17
CA ALA A 248 -10.48 8.66 -24.21
C ALA A 248 -11.34 7.65 -23.44
N ILE A 249 -11.94 8.04 -22.31
CA ILE A 249 -12.84 7.17 -21.54
C ILE A 249 -14.08 6.84 -22.37
N TRP A 250 -14.72 7.85 -22.95
CA TRP A 250 -15.92 7.65 -23.78
C TRP A 250 -15.60 6.87 -25.06
N ALA A 251 -14.44 7.13 -25.69
CA ALA A 251 -13.95 6.35 -26.82
C ALA A 251 -13.87 4.86 -26.50
N THR A 252 -13.40 4.47 -25.30
CA THR A 252 -13.35 3.04 -24.92
C THR A 252 -14.72 2.39 -24.78
N LEU A 253 -15.74 3.17 -24.42
CA LEU A 253 -17.11 2.66 -24.31
C LEU A 253 -17.79 2.57 -25.68
N PHE A 254 -17.72 3.62 -26.50
CA PHE A 254 -18.28 3.62 -27.86
C PHE A 254 -17.59 2.60 -28.78
N HIS A 255 -16.30 2.34 -28.56
CA HIS A 255 -15.57 1.26 -29.22
C HIS A 255 -16.25 -0.11 -29.02
N LYS A 256 -16.92 -0.35 -27.88
CA LYS A 256 -17.64 -1.60 -27.60
C LYS A 256 -19.01 -1.70 -28.29
N LEU A 257 -19.53 -0.59 -28.82
CA LEU A 257 -20.76 -0.54 -29.61
C LEU A 257 -20.50 -0.55 -31.12
N SER A 258 -19.25 -0.44 -31.54
CA SER A 258 -18.91 -0.31 -32.96
C SER A 258 -19.25 -1.56 -33.75
N THR A 259 -19.85 -1.37 -34.91
CA THR A 259 -20.15 -2.43 -35.89
C THR A 259 -19.54 -2.07 -37.25
N ASP A 260 -19.54 -3.02 -38.20
CA ASP A 260 -19.10 -2.75 -39.57
C ASP A 260 -19.95 -1.66 -40.24
N ASP A 261 -21.28 -1.66 -39.98
CA ASP A 261 -22.22 -0.66 -40.52
C ASP A 261 -22.15 0.69 -39.80
N ASN A 262 -21.76 0.71 -38.52
CA ASN A 262 -21.69 1.91 -37.69
C ASN A 262 -20.39 1.93 -36.85
N PRO A 263 -19.23 2.22 -37.48
CA PRO A 263 -17.94 2.25 -36.79
C PRO A 263 -17.83 3.50 -35.91
N GLN A 264 -17.57 3.35 -34.61
CA GLN A 264 -17.44 4.45 -33.65
C GLN A 264 -16.00 4.55 -33.11
N HIS A 265 -15.06 4.89 -33.99
CA HIS A 265 -13.62 4.93 -33.68
C HIS A 265 -12.98 6.32 -33.79
N ASP A 266 -13.76 7.37 -34.06
CA ASP A 266 -13.22 8.71 -34.33
C ASP A 266 -12.41 9.29 -33.17
N ASP A 267 -12.84 9.02 -31.93
CA ASP A 267 -12.13 9.45 -30.71
C ASP A 267 -11.03 8.46 -30.25
N CYS A 268 -10.83 7.35 -30.98
CA CYS A 268 -9.73 6.44 -30.71
C CYS A 268 -8.41 7.02 -31.23
N PRO A 269 -7.26 6.74 -30.59
CA PRO A 269 -5.96 7.16 -31.09
C PRO A 269 -5.74 6.68 -32.53
N THR A 270 -5.17 7.52 -33.38
CA THR A 270 -4.84 7.19 -34.78
C THR A 270 -3.43 6.59 -34.88
N GLY A 271 -3.16 5.92 -36.00
CA GLY A 271 -1.82 5.42 -36.33
C GLY A 271 -1.59 3.94 -35.99
N GLU A 272 -0.46 3.42 -36.45
CA GLU A 272 -0.07 2.00 -36.32
C GLU A 272 0.15 1.56 -34.85
N ASP A 273 0.47 2.50 -33.96
CA ASP A 273 0.63 2.24 -32.53
C ASP A 273 -0.69 2.30 -31.74
N SER A 274 -1.82 2.54 -32.42
CA SER A 274 -3.11 2.65 -31.74
C SER A 274 -3.49 1.35 -31.04
N TRP A 275 -4.10 1.44 -29.86
CA TRP A 275 -4.70 0.26 -29.24
C TRP A 275 -5.99 -0.18 -29.97
N CYS A 276 -6.60 0.71 -30.76
CA CYS A 276 -7.79 0.43 -31.55
C CYS A 276 -7.39 -0.29 -32.85
N SER A 277 -7.82 -1.54 -32.98
CA SER A 277 -7.52 -2.38 -34.15
C SER A 277 -8.10 -1.81 -35.45
N TRP A 278 -9.24 -1.12 -35.39
CA TRP A 278 -9.82 -0.44 -36.54
C TRP A 278 -8.96 0.77 -36.99
N GLN A 279 -8.50 1.60 -36.05
CA GLN A 279 -7.61 2.73 -36.38
C GLN A 279 -6.25 2.26 -36.91
N LYS A 280 -5.75 1.12 -36.41
CA LYS A 280 -4.58 0.44 -36.98
C LYS A 280 -4.82 -0.01 -38.41
N ALA A 281 -5.92 -0.71 -38.68
CA ALA A 281 -6.26 -1.16 -40.02
C ALA A 281 -6.43 0.03 -40.99
N LYS A 282 -7.03 1.12 -40.52
CA LYS A 282 -7.11 2.39 -41.28
C LYS A 282 -5.74 2.95 -41.62
N SER A 283 -4.82 2.97 -40.66
CA SER A 283 -3.45 3.45 -40.88
C SER A 283 -2.64 2.56 -41.83
N LEU A 284 -2.85 1.25 -41.76
CA LEU A 284 -2.16 0.25 -42.59
C LEU A 284 -2.82 0.03 -43.96
N GLY A 285 -3.96 0.67 -44.23
CA GLY A 285 -4.71 0.49 -45.48
C GLY A 285 -5.41 -0.88 -45.62
N THR A 286 -5.68 -1.57 -44.51
CA THR A 286 -6.27 -2.93 -44.48
C THR A 286 -7.72 -2.96 -43.97
N LEU A 287 -8.44 -1.84 -44.05
CA LEU A 287 -9.84 -1.74 -43.59
C LEU A 287 -10.81 -2.64 -44.35
N ASP A 288 -10.53 -2.92 -45.61
CA ASP A 288 -11.30 -3.79 -46.49
C ASP A 288 -11.41 -5.23 -45.97
N THR A 289 -10.43 -5.68 -45.19
CA THR A 289 -10.39 -7.01 -44.57
C THR A 289 -10.71 -7.00 -43.07
N TYR A 290 -10.96 -5.82 -42.50
CA TYR A 290 -11.26 -5.67 -41.09
C TYR A 290 -12.71 -6.06 -40.80
N THR A 291 -12.92 -6.82 -39.72
CA THR A 291 -14.26 -7.16 -39.22
C THR A 291 -14.38 -6.84 -37.75
N HIS A 292 -15.50 -6.25 -37.35
CA HIS A 292 -15.76 -5.95 -35.95
C HIS A 292 -16.04 -7.22 -35.13
N LYS A 293 -15.62 -7.18 -33.87
CA LYS A 293 -16.07 -8.16 -32.88
C LYS A 293 -17.54 -7.94 -32.56
N PRO A 294 -18.27 -8.97 -32.08
CA PRO A 294 -19.66 -8.81 -31.67
C PRO A 294 -19.84 -7.61 -30.73
N PRO A 295 -20.74 -6.67 -31.05
CA PRO A 295 -20.92 -5.46 -30.26
C PRO A 295 -21.61 -5.78 -28.92
N MET A 296 -21.38 -4.91 -27.94
CA MET A 296 -22.18 -4.86 -26.73
C MET A 296 -23.63 -4.48 -27.07
N SER A 297 -24.62 -5.07 -26.40
CA SER A 297 -26.02 -4.71 -26.64
C SER A 297 -26.36 -3.33 -26.09
N ASP A 298 -27.30 -2.66 -26.75
CA ASP A 298 -27.81 -1.35 -26.32
C ASP A 298 -28.42 -1.39 -24.92
N GLU A 299 -29.03 -2.51 -24.53
CA GLU A 299 -29.55 -2.74 -23.18
C GLU A 299 -28.44 -2.59 -22.12
N ILE A 300 -27.27 -3.22 -22.36
CA ILE A 300 -26.13 -3.16 -21.43
C ILE A 300 -25.54 -1.76 -21.45
N PHE A 301 -25.36 -1.16 -22.63
CA PHE A 301 -24.82 0.18 -22.76
C PHE A 301 -25.66 1.20 -21.99
N ASN A 302 -26.97 1.21 -22.20
CA ASN A 302 -27.89 2.10 -21.51
C ASN A 302 -27.87 1.88 -19.99
N ALA A 303 -27.68 0.64 -19.53
CA ALA A 303 -27.56 0.33 -18.11
C ALA A 303 -26.24 0.82 -17.48
N ILE A 304 -25.11 0.76 -18.20
CA ILE A 304 -23.78 1.15 -17.66
C ILE A 304 -23.43 2.61 -17.89
N LYS A 305 -24.04 3.27 -18.88
CA LYS A 305 -23.80 4.68 -19.22
C LYS A 305 -23.89 5.63 -18.00
N PRO A 306 -24.87 5.53 -17.09
CA PRO A 306 -24.93 6.37 -15.90
C PRO A 306 -23.71 6.24 -14.98
N ILE A 307 -23.10 5.04 -14.91
CA ILE A 307 -21.88 4.83 -14.12
C ILE A 307 -20.69 5.54 -14.77
N TYR A 308 -20.60 5.52 -16.11
CA TYR A 308 -19.58 6.27 -16.84
C TYR A 308 -19.74 7.78 -16.62
N GLU A 309 -20.96 8.32 -16.71
CA GLU A 309 -21.25 9.73 -16.43
C GLU A 309 -20.84 10.11 -14.99
N GLN A 310 -21.20 9.27 -14.01
CA GLN A 310 -20.83 9.49 -12.61
C GLN A 310 -19.30 9.49 -12.39
N LEU A 311 -18.57 8.63 -13.09
CA LEU A 311 -17.12 8.48 -12.94
C LEU A 311 -16.29 9.34 -13.89
N THR A 312 -16.92 10.18 -14.71
CA THR A 312 -16.25 11.12 -15.63
C THR A 312 -16.49 12.59 -15.27
N THR A 313 -16.91 12.86 -14.04
CA THR A 313 -17.06 14.23 -13.53
C THR A 313 -15.72 14.98 -13.51
N ASP A 314 -15.77 16.30 -13.76
CA ASP A 314 -14.57 17.14 -13.73
C ASP A 314 -13.86 17.10 -12.37
N ASP A 315 -14.62 17.04 -11.27
CA ASP A 315 -14.05 16.89 -9.93
C ASP A 315 -13.18 15.63 -9.82
N LEU A 316 -13.72 14.47 -10.20
CA LEU A 316 -12.99 13.20 -10.08
C LEU A 316 -11.77 13.17 -11.00
N LEU A 317 -11.93 13.59 -12.26
CA LEU A 317 -10.84 13.55 -13.24
C LEU A 317 -9.76 14.59 -12.97
N THR A 318 -10.10 15.76 -12.44
CA THR A 318 -9.11 16.76 -11.98
C THR A 318 -8.21 16.18 -10.90
N ARG A 319 -8.78 15.37 -9.99
CA ARG A 319 -8.01 14.66 -8.95
C ARG A 319 -7.17 13.50 -9.51
N CYS A 320 -7.46 13.03 -10.72
CA CYS A 320 -6.65 12.02 -11.43
C CYS A 320 -5.47 12.63 -12.22
N ILE A 321 -5.38 13.96 -12.35
CA ILE A 321 -4.23 14.61 -12.99
C ILE A 321 -2.94 14.22 -12.28
N GLY A 322 -1.96 13.75 -13.04
CA GLY A 322 -0.69 13.18 -12.57
C GLY A 322 -0.63 11.65 -12.60
N GLY A 323 -1.78 10.98 -12.63
CA GLY A 323 -1.84 9.53 -12.82
C GLY A 323 -1.35 8.71 -11.62
N TYR A 324 -1.52 9.24 -10.42
CA TYR A 324 -0.96 8.71 -9.17
C TYR A 324 -1.46 7.29 -8.82
N THR A 325 -0.61 6.51 -8.15
CA THR A 325 -0.94 5.15 -7.64
C THR A 325 -0.45 4.96 -6.20
N GLN A 326 -0.91 3.91 -5.53
CA GLN A 326 -0.54 3.62 -4.13
C GLN A 326 0.16 2.26 -3.96
N ASN A 327 0.72 1.68 -5.03
CA ASN A 327 1.31 0.33 -5.00
C ASN A 327 2.48 0.21 -4.00
N SER A 328 3.27 1.28 -3.83
CA SER A 328 4.38 1.34 -2.88
C SER A 328 3.93 1.19 -1.42
N ASN A 329 2.76 1.74 -1.08
CA ASN A 329 2.17 1.58 0.24
C ASN A 329 1.81 0.11 0.53
N GLU A 330 1.22 -0.60 -0.43
CA GLU A 330 0.88 -2.02 -0.28
C GLU A 330 2.15 -2.87 0.00
N ASN A 331 3.26 -2.54 -0.68
CA ASN A 331 4.56 -3.19 -0.48
C ASN A 331 5.16 -2.90 0.92
N PHE A 332 5.17 -1.63 1.32
CA PHE A 332 5.64 -1.25 2.66
C PHE A 332 4.81 -1.93 3.75
N ASN A 333 3.48 -1.90 3.61
CA ASN A 333 2.56 -2.54 4.54
C ASN A 333 2.84 -4.03 4.71
N SER A 334 3.07 -4.74 3.60
CA SER A 334 3.41 -6.16 3.63
C SER A 334 4.69 -6.41 4.44
N THR A 335 5.71 -5.58 4.25
CA THR A 335 7.02 -5.67 4.93
C THR A 335 6.90 -5.43 6.43
N VAL A 336 6.14 -4.43 6.87
CA VAL A 336 5.89 -4.20 8.31
C VAL A 336 5.22 -5.43 8.93
N TRP A 337 4.19 -5.97 8.28
CA TRP A 337 3.44 -7.10 8.82
C TRP A 337 4.17 -8.45 8.72
N SER A 338 5.20 -8.59 7.88
CA SER A 338 6.08 -9.77 7.92
C SER A 338 6.97 -9.78 9.18
N MET A 339 7.37 -8.60 9.67
CA MET A 339 8.17 -8.45 10.90
C MET A 339 7.34 -8.35 12.18
N ALA A 340 6.05 -7.99 12.06
CA ALA A 340 5.08 -8.03 13.15
C ALA A 340 3.82 -8.84 12.76
N PRO A 341 3.92 -10.17 12.58
CA PRO A 341 2.81 -10.99 12.09
C PRO A 341 1.52 -10.82 12.88
N LYS A 342 0.40 -10.68 12.14
CA LYS A 342 -0.94 -10.50 12.74
C LYS A 342 -1.38 -11.70 13.59
N THR A 343 -0.76 -12.86 13.42
CA THR A 343 -0.99 -14.10 14.18
C THR A 343 -0.34 -14.11 15.57
N MET A 344 0.69 -13.28 15.82
CA MET A 344 1.48 -13.31 17.05
C MET A 344 1.21 -12.10 17.95
N ASN A 345 0.85 -12.28 19.22
CA ASN A 345 0.56 -11.15 20.11
C ASN A 345 1.79 -10.21 20.19
N SER A 346 1.61 -8.94 19.84
CA SER A 346 2.67 -7.93 19.74
C SER A 346 2.13 -6.63 20.30
N GLY A 347 2.83 -6.03 21.26
CA GLY A 347 2.51 -4.69 21.77
C GLY A 347 3.00 -3.59 20.83
N LYS A 348 2.59 -2.34 21.09
CA LYS A 348 2.95 -1.17 20.26
C LYS A 348 4.46 -1.08 19.97
N LYS A 349 5.30 -1.27 20.98
CA LYS A 349 6.78 -1.24 20.84
C LYS A 349 7.33 -2.20 19.78
N ILE A 350 6.72 -3.37 19.60
CA ILE A 350 7.12 -4.33 18.54
C ILE A 350 6.68 -3.82 17.17
N VAL A 351 5.52 -3.17 17.08
CA VAL A 351 5.05 -2.51 15.85
C VAL A 351 5.95 -1.31 15.52
N ASP A 352 6.37 -0.52 16.52
CA ASP A 352 7.36 0.56 16.33
C ASP A 352 8.67 0.02 15.74
N ILE A 353 9.23 -1.04 16.34
CA ILE A 353 10.45 -1.69 15.83
C ILE A 353 10.27 -2.19 14.40
N ALA A 354 9.19 -2.93 14.13
CA ALA A 354 8.92 -3.48 12.80
C ALA A 354 8.74 -2.37 11.76
N THR A 355 8.04 -1.30 12.12
CA THR A 355 7.80 -0.14 11.24
C THR A 355 9.10 0.58 10.93
N ASN A 356 9.92 0.87 11.95
CA ASN A 356 11.21 1.55 11.78
C ASN A 356 12.19 0.72 10.95
N ILE A 357 12.28 -0.59 11.19
CA ILE A 357 13.14 -1.48 10.41
C ILE A 357 12.65 -1.57 8.96
N ALA A 358 11.35 -1.81 8.75
CA ALA A 358 10.78 -1.89 7.41
C ALA A 358 11.04 -0.59 6.64
N LEU A 359 10.94 0.56 7.32
CA LEU A 359 11.22 1.86 6.73
C LEU A 359 12.67 1.97 6.27
N CYS A 360 13.61 1.62 7.15
CA CYS A 360 15.04 1.66 6.82
C CYS A 360 15.34 0.75 5.61
N ILE A 361 14.77 -0.46 5.57
CA ILE A 361 14.95 -1.40 4.45
C ILE A 361 14.32 -0.85 3.16
N PHE A 362 13.15 -0.24 3.27
CA PHE A 362 12.43 0.32 2.14
C PHE A 362 13.21 1.48 1.51
N ASN A 363 13.67 2.42 2.33
CA ASN A 363 14.38 3.62 1.88
C ASN A 363 15.83 3.35 1.44
N ASP A 364 16.56 2.54 2.21
CA ASP A 364 18.02 2.47 2.15
C ASP A 364 18.55 1.04 1.90
N GLY A 365 17.69 0.03 1.82
CA GLY A 365 18.10 -1.36 1.63
C GLY A 365 18.44 -2.10 2.91
N LEU A 366 18.73 -3.40 2.78
CA LEU A 366 19.02 -4.29 3.90
C LEU A 366 20.30 -3.87 4.64
N MET A 367 21.23 -3.20 3.96
CA MET A 367 22.41 -2.58 4.57
C MET A 367 22.08 -1.66 5.76
N SER A 368 20.88 -1.07 5.79
CA SER A 368 20.44 -0.23 6.91
C SER A 368 20.38 -0.96 8.27
N ILE A 369 20.27 -2.30 8.26
CA ILE A 369 20.37 -3.12 9.49
C ILE A 369 21.75 -2.99 10.14
N LEU A 370 22.80 -2.77 9.36
CA LEU A 370 24.15 -2.62 9.89
C LEU A 370 24.32 -1.30 10.65
N TYR A 371 23.64 -0.22 10.23
CA TYR A 371 23.59 1.03 10.99
C TYR A 371 22.87 0.87 12.33
N ILE A 372 21.85 0.00 12.39
CA ILE A 372 21.20 -0.38 13.66
C ILE A 372 22.20 -1.12 14.56
N PHE A 373 22.98 -2.06 14.02
CA PHE A 373 24.01 -2.76 14.79
C PHE A 373 25.07 -1.80 15.34
N GLU A 374 25.53 -0.87 14.53
CA GLU A 374 26.49 0.16 14.94
C GLU A 374 25.92 1.06 16.05
N THR A 375 24.68 1.51 15.91
CA THR A 375 23.96 2.30 16.93
C THR A 375 23.85 1.54 18.25
N MET A 376 23.62 0.23 18.17
CA MET A 376 23.58 -0.68 19.32
C MET A 376 24.97 -1.09 19.85
N LYS A 377 26.06 -0.55 19.28
CA LYS A 377 27.45 -0.88 19.62
C LYS A 377 27.71 -2.38 19.53
N MET A 378 27.33 -2.98 18.39
CA MET A 378 27.59 -4.37 18.04
C MET A 378 28.62 -4.41 16.92
N LYS A 379 29.53 -5.39 16.94
CA LYS A 379 30.50 -5.55 15.85
C LYS A 379 29.79 -5.88 14.55
N ILE A 380 30.17 -5.28 13.43
CA ILE A 380 29.68 -5.73 12.11
C ILE A 380 30.50 -6.97 11.71
N GLY A 381 29.81 -8.10 11.48
CA GLY A 381 30.44 -9.34 11.04
C GLY A 381 30.51 -9.41 9.53
N LEU A 382 31.52 -10.14 9.01
CA LEU A 382 31.69 -10.33 7.56
C LEU A 382 30.46 -10.96 6.91
N ASN A 383 29.90 -12.02 7.54
CA ASN A 383 28.72 -12.71 7.02
C ASN A 383 27.48 -11.80 6.94
N SER A 384 27.27 -10.94 7.95
CA SER A 384 26.16 -9.98 7.92
C SER A 384 26.34 -8.92 6.83
N TYR A 385 27.58 -8.45 6.62
CA TYR A 385 27.88 -7.48 5.58
C TYR A 385 27.65 -8.08 4.19
N GLN A 386 28.25 -9.25 3.90
CA GLN A 386 28.11 -9.95 2.62
C GLN A 386 26.64 -10.28 2.30
N LEU A 387 25.88 -10.77 3.28
CA LEU A 387 24.45 -11.03 3.10
C LEU A 387 23.68 -9.77 2.72
N CYS A 388 23.92 -8.65 3.42
CA CYS A 388 23.22 -7.39 3.13
C CYS A 388 23.54 -6.90 1.72
N THR A 389 24.82 -6.90 1.33
CA THR A 389 25.26 -6.54 -0.03
C THR A 389 24.60 -7.42 -1.09
N GLU A 390 24.66 -8.75 -0.93
CA GLU A 390 24.10 -9.70 -1.91
C GLU A 390 22.59 -9.54 -2.07
N VAL A 391 21.85 -9.35 -0.97
CA VAL A 391 20.39 -9.16 -1.02
C VAL A 391 20.03 -7.84 -1.69
N ASP A 392 20.76 -6.76 -1.39
CA ASP A 392 20.50 -5.45 -2.00
C ASP A 392 20.83 -5.45 -3.51
N GLU A 393 21.92 -6.11 -3.92
CA GLU A 393 22.25 -6.31 -5.34
C GLU A 393 21.14 -7.10 -6.06
N LYS A 394 20.70 -8.22 -5.49
CA LYS A 394 19.60 -9.03 -6.05
C LYS A 394 18.28 -8.24 -6.13
N ARG A 395 18.00 -7.36 -5.16
CA ARG A 395 16.82 -6.50 -5.16
C ARG A 395 16.83 -5.58 -6.38
N VAL A 396 17.97 -4.93 -6.67
CA VAL A 396 18.14 -4.06 -7.85
C VAL A 396 17.95 -4.87 -9.15
N GLN A 397 18.64 -6.01 -9.28
CA GLN A 397 18.51 -6.86 -10.46
C GLN A 397 17.07 -7.34 -10.68
N LYS A 398 16.35 -7.70 -9.60
CA LYS A 398 14.95 -8.13 -9.69
C LYS A 398 14.03 -6.99 -10.13
N ALA A 399 14.28 -5.76 -9.66
CA ALA A 399 13.53 -4.59 -10.08
C ALA A 399 13.72 -4.34 -11.59
N GLU A 400 14.96 -4.34 -12.08
CA GLU A 400 15.29 -4.18 -13.50
C GLU A 400 14.64 -5.26 -14.36
N ARG A 401 14.75 -6.54 -13.98
CA ARG A 401 14.09 -7.64 -14.69
C ARG A 401 12.57 -7.49 -14.73
N SER A 402 11.97 -6.99 -13.65
CA SER A 402 10.52 -6.79 -13.54
C SER A 402 9.98 -5.68 -14.45
N LEU A 403 10.85 -4.81 -14.96
CA LEU A 403 10.52 -3.77 -15.94
C LEU A 403 10.54 -4.26 -17.39
N SER A 404 11.11 -5.44 -17.65
CA SER A 404 11.11 -6.04 -18.99
C SER A 404 9.69 -6.40 -19.45
N ASP A 405 9.42 -6.27 -20.75
CA ASP A 405 8.09 -6.53 -21.29
C ASP A 405 7.70 -8.00 -21.20
N GLY A 406 8.66 -8.92 -21.36
CA GLY A 406 8.46 -10.35 -21.13
C GLY A 406 8.00 -10.65 -19.69
N ALA A 407 8.61 -10.01 -18.68
CA ALA A 407 8.18 -10.18 -17.29
C ALA A 407 6.81 -9.56 -17.00
N LYS A 408 6.48 -8.44 -17.66
CA LYS A 408 5.13 -7.84 -17.56
C LYS A 408 4.08 -8.76 -18.17
N GLN A 409 4.34 -9.31 -19.37
CA GLN A 409 3.42 -10.20 -20.06
C GLN A 409 3.18 -11.48 -19.28
N ALA A 410 4.25 -12.15 -18.83
CA ALA A 410 4.13 -13.36 -18.00
C ALA A 410 3.30 -13.13 -16.72
N ARG A 411 3.41 -11.95 -16.10
CA ARG A 411 2.60 -11.59 -14.93
C ARG A 411 1.12 -11.41 -15.27
N ILE A 412 0.82 -10.80 -16.42
CA ILE A 412 -0.55 -10.65 -16.92
C ILE A 412 -1.15 -12.03 -17.20
N ASP A 413 -0.41 -12.91 -17.86
CA ASP A 413 -0.88 -14.24 -18.24
C ASP A 413 -1.16 -15.10 -17.00
N LEU A 414 -0.23 -15.15 -16.05
CA LEU A 414 -0.41 -15.87 -14.78
C LEU A 414 -1.62 -15.36 -13.98
N LYS A 415 -1.80 -14.03 -13.91
CA LYS A 415 -2.93 -13.43 -13.20
C LYS A 415 -4.26 -13.72 -13.90
N THR A 416 -4.26 -13.72 -15.22
CA THR A 416 -5.46 -14.01 -16.03
C THR A 416 -5.83 -15.48 -15.89
N GLY A 417 -4.88 -16.41 -16.05
CA GLY A 417 -5.15 -17.83 -15.89
C GLY A 417 -5.62 -18.20 -14.48
N ARG A 418 -5.06 -17.59 -13.43
CA ARG A 418 -5.56 -17.80 -12.05
C ARG A 418 -7.00 -17.33 -11.88
N LYS A 419 -7.35 -16.16 -12.43
CA LYS A 419 -8.71 -15.61 -12.36
C LYS A 419 -9.71 -16.44 -13.14
N GLU A 420 -9.35 -16.86 -14.36
CA GLU A 420 -10.21 -17.71 -15.18
C GLU A 420 -10.51 -19.02 -14.45
N LYS A 421 -9.48 -19.61 -13.83
CA LYS A 421 -9.66 -20.79 -12.96
C LYS A 421 -10.57 -20.52 -11.75
N GLU A 422 -10.36 -19.40 -11.03
CA GLU A 422 -11.20 -19.03 -9.87
C GLU A 422 -12.66 -18.75 -10.29
N ASP A 423 -12.88 -18.13 -11.46
CA ASP A 423 -14.22 -17.88 -12.02
C ASP A 423 -14.89 -19.20 -12.45
N GLU A 424 -14.17 -20.13 -13.09
CA GLU A 424 -14.66 -21.48 -13.42
C GLU A 424 -15.02 -22.27 -12.15
N GLU A 425 -14.16 -22.25 -11.13
CA GLU A 425 -14.41 -22.86 -9.83
C GLU A 425 -15.68 -22.25 -9.19
N MET A 426 -15.84 -20.92 -9.17
CA MET A 426 -17.05 -20.26 -8.65
C MET A 426 -18.33 -20.56 -9.46
N GLU A 427 -18.23 -20.71 -10.79
CA GLU A 427 -19.37 -21.07 -11.63
C GLU A 427 -19.81 -22.52 -11.40
N LEU A 428 -18.87 -23.43 -11.18
CA LEU A 428 -19.14 -24.84 -10.85
C LEU A 428 -19.70 -25.03 -9.44
N GLU A 429 -19.10 -24.35 -8.46
CA GLU A 429 -19.44 -24.51 -7.04
C GLU A 429 -20.69 -23.70 -6.63
N GLY A 430 -21.03 -22.66 -7.40
CA GLY A 430 -21.97 -21.64 -6.95
C GLY A 430 -21.42 -20.84 -5.76
N GLN A 431 -22.19 -19.88 -5.26
CA GLN A 431 -21.75 -19.07 -4.13
C GLN A 431 -21.91 -19.84 -2.80
N LEU A 432 -20.90 -20.63 -2.42
CA LEU A 432 -20.93 -21.47 -1.21
C LEU A 432 -20.84 -20.67 0.11
N TYR A 433 -20.18 -19.51 0.11
CA TYR A 433 -20.08 -18.65 1.30
C TYR A 433 -20.05 -17.16 0.91
N GLY A 434 -20.73 -16.34 1.70
CA GLY A 434 -20.78 -14.89 1.56
C GLY A 434 -21.15 -14.24 2.89
N ALA A 435 -20.75 -12.98 3.09
CA ALA A 435 -21.16 -12.23 4.27
C ALA A 435 -22.71 -12.15 4.30
N GLY A 436 -23.33 -12.82 5.29
CA GLY A 436 -24.79 -12.94 5.42
C GLY A 436 -25.43 -14.20 4.82
N ILE A 437 -24.65 -15.23 4.44
CA ILE A 437 -25.17 -16.54 3.98
C ILE A 437 -25.10 -17.58 5.11
N ALA A 438 -25.45 -17.17 6.32
CA ALA A 438 -25.82 -18.07 7.40
C ALA A 438 -27.07 -17.46 8.04
N ASP A 439 -28.11 -18.27 8.18
CA ASP A 439 -29.45 -17.89 8.67
C ASP A 439 -29.44 -16.98 9.91
#